data_AF-A0A1F8X105-F1
#
_entry.id   AF-A0A1F8X105-F1
#
_cell.length_a   1.000
_cell.length_b   1.000
_cell.length_c   1.000
_cell.angle_alpha   90.00
_cell.angle_beta   90.00
_cell.angle_gamma   90.00
#
_symmetry.space_group_name_H-M   'P 1'
#
loop_
_entity.id
_entity.type
_entity.pdbx_description
1 polymer ?
#
loop_
_entity_poly.entity_id
_entity_poly.type
_entity_poly.pdbx_seq_one_letter_code
_entity_poly.pdbx_strand_id
1 'polypeptide(L)'
;MKRAAAAFLAVLAPAIAFAYPNGTPDYVTDTGPFCASCHSAASAEYMTELPAVRAKSEVAEVKHYGLVRAQAPPSPYMELASEEKEEIIRKAKLIDASSSVTLEAPKKMKAGQEASVTVKARGGNGPVICVMLVDRASRFQARPVSSTGWLIQGAPEVRGQDGKPQTQWLDKRAIGTGRNLNYITIADQRFDLEKKLFPEGTVSYRVKAPIAPGVYTMAAAFLYGTENAVNSAFFQRPSGRILFSGEVRIEVE
;
A
#
# COMPACT_ATOMS: atom_id res chain seq x y z
N MET A 1 46.65 3.00 50.14
CA MET A 1 46.33 2.75 48.72
C MET A 1 44.82 2.73 48.54
N LYS A 2 44.24 3.78 47.94
CA LYS A 2 42.80 3.89 47.69
C LYS A 2 42.45 3.07 46.43
N ARG A 3 41.59 2.06 46.55
CA ARG A 3 41.05 1.32 45.39
C ARG A 3 39.92 2.15 44.78
N ALA A 4 40.11 2.59 43.54
CA ALA A 4 39.09 3.29 42.77
C ALA A 4 38.00 2.30 42.35
N ALA A 5 36.74 2.61 42.66
CA ALA A 5 35.59 1.89 42.13
C ALA A 5 35.37 2.34 40.68
N ALA A 6 35.47 1.40 39.74
CA ALA A 6 35.08 1.64 38.36
C ALA A 6 33.55 1.64 38.26
N ALA A 7 32.96 2.81 38.06
CA ALA A 7 31.55 2.93 37.72
C ALA A 7 31.35 2.47 36.28
N PHE A 8 30.68 1.32 36.09
CA PHE A 8 30.19 0.90 34.78
C PHE A 8 29.02 1.81 34.39
N LEU A 9 29.27 2.79 33.52
CA LEU A 9 28.21 3.53 32.85
C LEU A 9 27.58 2.60 31.81
N ALA A 10 26.48 1.93 32.16
CA ALA A 10 25.66 1.22 31.19
C ALA A 10 25.01 2.26 30.27
N VAL A 11 25.56 2.45 29.08
CA VAL A 11 24.92 3.24 28.02
C VAL A 11 23.70 2.43 27.57
N LEU A 12 22.54 2.77 28.13
CA LEU A 12 21.23 2.34 27.61
C LEU A 12 21.05 3.01 26.23
N ALA A 13 21.53 2.34 25.18
CA ALA A 13 21.16 2.73 23.83
C ALA A 13 19.62 2.60 23.73
N PRO A 14 18.88 3.68 23.41
CA PRO A 14 17.44 3.58 23.25
C PRO A 14 17.17 2.59 22.12
N ALA A 15 16.46 1.51 22.42
CA ALA A 15 15.94 0.63 21.38
C ALA A 15 15.10 1.49 20.43
N ILE A 16 15.58 1.66 19.20
CA ILE A 16 14.86 2.44 18.19
C ILE A 16 13.63 1.61 17.80
N ALA A 17 12.49 1.97 18.38
CA ALA A 17 11.21 1.39 18.02
C ALA A 17 10.81 1.90 16.63
N PHE A 18 11.02 1.08 15.60
CA PHE A 18 10.47 1.35 14.27
C PHE A 18 9.01 0.88 14.25
N ALA A 19 8.07 1.82 14.10
CA ALA A 19 6.69 1.46 13.81
C ALA A 19 6.64 0.72 12.46
N TYR A 20 6.11 -0.49 12.45
CA TYR A 20 5.84 -1.18 11.20
C TYR A 20 4.68 -0.48 10.50
N PRO A 21 4.88 0.06 9.28
CA PRO A 21 3.97 1.04 8.72
C PRO A 21 2.59 0.49 8.37
N ASN A 22 2.43 -0.83 8.25
CA ASN A 22 1.12 -1.43 7.96
C ASN A 22 0.39 -1.95 9.21
N GLY A 23 0.82 -1.55 10.43
CA GLY A 23 0.28 -2.10 11.69
C GLY A 23 0.77 -3.51 11.98
N THR A 24 0.60 -4.03 13.20
CA THR A 24 1.11 -5.37 13.53
C THR A 24 0.70 -6.44 12.49
N PRO A 25 1.62 -7.33 12.06
CA PRO A 25 1.30 -8.39 11.11
C PRO A 25 0.22 -9.35 11.65
N ASP A 26 -0.08 -9.28 12.95
CA ASP A 26 -0.98 -10.20 13.64
C ASP A 26 -2.39 -9.63 13.85
N TYR A 27 -2.56 -8.30 13.80
CA TYR A 27 -3.85 -7.65 13.97
C TYR A 27 -4.06 -6.54 12.96
N VAL A 28 -5.25 -6.50 12.36
CA VAL A 28 -5.55 -5.62 11.23
C VAL A 28 -6.67 -4.64 11.55
N THR A 29 -6.65 -3.47 10.92
CA THR A 29 -7.66 -2.42 11.03
C THR A 29 -7.67 -1.57 9.75
N ASP A 30 -8.62 -0.66 9.65
CA ASP A 30 -8.65 0.34 8.58
C ASP A 30 -7.33 1.12 8.52
N THR A 31 -6.89 1.45 7.31
CA THR A 31 -5.69 2.27 7.09
C THR A 31 -5.90 3.24 5.94
N GLY A 32 -5.06 4.27 5.87
CA GLY A 32 -4.97 5.14 4.71
C GLY A 32 -3.61 5.04 4.02
N PRO A 33 -3.51 5.52 2.78
CA PRO A 33 -2.29 5.41 1.97
C PRO A 33 -1.14 6.31 2.46
N PHE A 34 -1.37 7.06 3.55
CA PHE A 34 -0.36 7.83 4.27
C PHE A 34 0.64 6.94 5.03
N CYS A 35 0.31 5.66 5.24
CA CYS A 35 1.08 4.73 6.05
C CYS A 35 2.32 4.17 5.30
N ALA A 36 3.21 5.09 4.90
CA ALA A 36 4.67 4.96 4.88
C ALA A 36 5.24 5.95 3.87
N SER A 37 6.13 6.83 4.36
CA SER A 37 7.19 7.43 3.55
C SER A 37 8.14 6.39 2.95
N CYS A 38 7.89 5.08 3.08
CA CYS A 38 8.71 4.02 2.49
C CYS A 38 8.31 3.68 1.06
N HIS A 39 7.05 3.87 0.66
CA HIS A 39 6.62 3.61 -0.72
C HIS A 39 7.01 4.78 -1.63
N SER A 40 7.30 4.50 -2.90
CA SER A 40 7.35 5.51 -3.96
C SER A 40 5.97 5.68 -4.58
N ALA A 41 5.58 6.92 -4.85
CA ALA A 41 4.37 7.18 -5.64
C ALA A 41 4.63 6.84 -7.12
N ALA A 42 3.65 6.25 -7.79
CA ALA A 42 3.72 6.04 -9.24
C ALA A 42 3.55 7.36 -10.03
N SER A 43 2.96 8.39 -9.41
CA SER A 43 2.84 9.73 -9.98
C SER A 43 2.98 10.81 -8.92
N ALA A 44 3.61 11.93 -9.29
CA ALA A 44 3.67 13.12 -8.45
C ALA A 44 2.29 13.79 -8.28
N GLU A 45 1.36 13.54 -9.21
CA GLU A 45 -0.01 14.07 -9.20
C GLU A 45 -0.83 13.56 -8.02
N TYR A 46 -0.43 12.47 -7.37
CA TYR A 46 -1.08 11.98 -6.15
C TYR A 46 -0.78 12.84 -4.92
N MET A 47 0.05 13.88 -5.04
CA MET A 47 0.52 14.72 -3.94
C MET A 47 0.40 16.21 -4.30
N THR A 48 -0.73 16.61 -4.87
CA THR A 48 -0.98 18.01 -5.29
C THR A 48 -0.87 19.03 -4.15
N GLU A 49 -1.03 18.58 -2.91
CA GLU A 49 -0.87 19.39 -1.71
C GLU A 49 0.58 19.74 -1.39
N LEU A 50 1.56 19.07 -1.99
CA LEU A 50 2.97 19.30 -1.74
C LEU A 50 3.60 20.24 -2.78
N PRO A 51 4.67 20.97 -2.40
CA PRO A 51 5.51 21.63 -3.38
C PRO A 51 6.01 20.65 -4.44
N ALA A 52 6.05 21.06 -5.71
CA ALA A 52 6.37 20.19 -6.84
C ALA A 52 7.71 19.44 -6.67
N VAL A 53 8.73 20.09 -6.12
CA VAL A 53 10.04 19.47 -5.83
C VAL A 53 9.89 18.33 -4.81
N ARG A 54 9.07 18.53 -3.77
CA ARG A 54 8.82 17.50 -2.76
C ARG A 54 8.00 16.34 -3.34
N ALA A 55 6.95 16.61 -4.12
CA ALA A 55 6.18 15.57 -4.79
C ALA A 55 7.05 14.74 -5.75
N LYS A 56 7.95 15.38 -6.51
CA LYS A 56 8.92 14.70 -7.37
C LYS A 56 9.92 13.85 -6.58
N SER A 57 10.32 14.26 -5.38
CA SER A 57 11.19 13.45 -4.52
C SER A 57 10.53 12.17 -4.00
N GLU A 58 9.22 12.05 -4.13
CA GLU A 58 8.44 10.93 -3.64
C GLU A 58 8.13 9.87 -4.72
N VAL A 59 8.40 10.16 -6.00
CA VAL A 59 8.24 9.19 -7.09
C VAL A 59 9.41 8.22 -7.21
N ALA A 60 9.21 7.11 -7.92
CA ALA A 60 10.17 6.02 -8.05
C ALA A 60 11.54 6.47 -8.57
N GLU A 61 11.55 7.39 -9.54
CA GLU A 61 12.75 7.86 -10.23
C GLU A 61 13.76 8.51 -9.30
N VAL A 62 13.28 9.34 -8.37
CA VAL A 62 14.13 10.08 -7.44
C VAL A 62 14.34 9.30 -6.15
N LYS A 63 13.34 8.54 -5.72
CA LYS A 63 13.34 7.87 -4.42
C LYS A 63 13.95 6.48 -4.48
N HIS A 64 13.23 5.53 -5.06
CA HIS A 64 13.67 4.13 -5.11
C HIS A 64 14.91 4.02 -6.01
N TYR A 65 14.85 4.48 -7.26
CA TYR A 65 15.99 4.36 -8.18
C TYR A 65 17.16 5.25 -7.76
N GLY A 66 16.89 6.38 -7.09
CA GLY A 66 17.94 7.18 -6.45
C GLY A 66 18.67 6.41 -5.35
N LEU A 67 17.93 5.68 -4.50
CA LEU A 67 18.52 4.84 -3.45
C LEU A 67 19.33 3.67 -4.02
N VAL A 68 18.84 3.01 -5.07
CA VAL A 68 19.57 1.92 -5.76
C VAL A 68 20.90 2.42 -6.33
N ARG A 69 20.93 3.64 -6.87
CA ARG A 69 22.14 4.25 -7.42
C ARG A 69 23.06 4.87 -6.36
N ALA A 70 22.57 5.10 -5.15
CA ALA A 70 23.34 5.78 -4.12
C ALA A 70 24.57 4.94 -3.72
N GLN A 71 25.74 5.58 -3.79
CA GLN A 71 27.04 5.01 -3.39
C GLN A 71 27.46 5.47 -1.98
N ALA A 72 26.51 5.94 -1.16
CA ALA A 72 26.76 6.44 0.18
C ALA A 72 25.97 5.63 1.22
N PRO A 73 26.59 5.23 2.36
CA PRO A 73 25.88 4.59 3.44
C PRO A 73 24.84 5.53 4.08
N PRO A 74 23.74 5.01 4.64
CA PRO A 74 23.34 3.60 4.66
C PRO A 74 22.51 3.25 3.42
N SER A 75 23.06 2.50 2.47
CA SER A 75 22.34 1.93 1.34
C SER A 75 22.57 0.42 1.27
N PRO A 76 21.52 -0.41 1.18
CA PRO A 76 21.68 -1.85 1.03
C PRO A 76 22.27 -2.23 -0.33
N TYR A 77 22.34 -1.27 -1.27
CA TYR A 77 22.82 -1.49 -2.64
C TYR A 77 24.30 -1.16 -2.82
N MET A 78 25.02 -0.69 -1.79
CA MET A 78 26.41 -0.23 -1.96
C MET A 78 27.32 -1.30 -2.58
N GLU A 79 27.22 -2.53 -2.08
CA GLU A 79 28.06 -3.67 -2.48
C GLU A 79 27.70 -4.25 -3.86
N LEU A 80 26.60 -3.80 -4.48
CA LEU A 80 26.19 -4.27 -5.80
C LEU A 80 27.00 -3.59 -6.91
N ALA A 81 27.34 -4.35 -7.94
CA ALA A 81 27.92 -3.84 -9.18
C ALA A 81 26.93 -2.90 -9.91
N SER A 82 27.46 -2.05 -10.79
CA SER A 82 26.65 -1.11 -11.57
C SER A 82 25.60 -1.82 -12.44
N GLU A 83 25.98 -2.95 -13.02
CA GLU A 83 25.12 -3.78 -13.87
C GLU A 83 23.96 -4.38 -13.06
N GLU A 84 24.22 -4.83 -11.83
CA GLU A 84 23.20 -5.36 -10.92
C GLU A 84 22.20 -4.27 -10.51
N LYS A 85 22.69 -3.07 -10.22
CA LYS A 85 21.86 -1.89 -9.90
C LYS A 85 20.93 -1.51 -11.06
N GLU A 86 21.47 -1.45 -12.28
CA GLU A 86 20.65 -1.12 -13.45
C GLU A 86 19.67 -2.25 -13.81
N GLU A 87 20.01 -3.52 -13.56
CA GLU A 87 19.07 -4.63 -13.73
C GLU A 87 17.91 -4.57 -12.72
N ILE A 88 18.16 -4.20 -11.46
CA ILE A 88 17.11 -3.95 -10.46
C ILE A 88 16.15 -2.86 -10.96
N ILE A 89 16.70 -1.73 -11.41
CA ILE A 89 15.90 -0.60 -11.89
C ILE A 89 15.10 -0.98 -13.13
N ARG A 90 15.70 -1.73 -14.06
CA ARG A 90 15.03 -2.23 -15.26
C ARG A 90 13.85 -3.13 -14.93
N LYS A 91 14.02 -4.11 -14.04
CA LYS A 91 12.93 -5.00 -13.59
C LYS A 91 11.82 -4.21 -12.89
N ALA A 92 12.17 -3.28 -12.01
CA ALA A 92 11.20 -2.45 -11.32
C ALA A 92 10.36 -1.61 -12.30
N LYS A 93 10.99 -1.00 -13.32
CA LYS A 93 10.27 -0.28 -14.39
C LYS A 93 9.31 -1.18 -15.18
N LEU A 94 9.70 -2.41 -15.47
CA LEU A 94 8.83 -3.36 -16.17
C LEU A 94 7.62 -3.77 -15.33
N ILE A 95 7.81 -3.94 -14.03
CA ILE A 95 6.74 -4.20 -13.07
C ILE A 95 5.80 -2.98 -13.00
N ASP A 96 6.35 -1.77 -12.84
CA ASP A 96 5.58 -0.53 -12.79
C ASP A 96 4.72 -0.36 -14.06
N ALA A 97 5.32 -0.56 -15.24
CA ALA A 97 4.62 -0.48 -16.52
C ALA A 97 3.52 -1.55 -16.70
N SER A 98 3.60 -2.66 -15.97
CA SER A 98 2.62 -3.75 -15.99
C SER A 98 1.58 -3.64 -14.87
N SER A 99 1.72 -2.64 -13.99
CA SER A 99 0.87 -2.48 -12.82
C SER A 99 -0.33 -1.59 -13.10
N SER A 100 -1.50 -2.00 -12.62
CA SER A 100 -2.76 -1.28 -12.81
C SER A 100 -3.71 -1.51 -11.65
N VAL A 101 -4.60 -0.54 -11.44
CA VAL A 101 -5.72 -0.65 -10.51
C VAL A 101 -6.94 0.08 -11.09
N THR A 102 -8.11 -0.54 -10.99
CA THR A 102 -9.38 0.05 -11.41
C THR A 102 -10.42 -0.09 -10.31
N LEU A 103 -11.32 0.90 -10.23
CA LEU A 103 -12.45 0.92 -9.33
C LEU A 103 -13.75 0.94 -10.13
N GLU A 104 -14.59 -0.06 -9.92
CA GLU A 104 -15.93 -0.15 -10.49
C GLU A 104 -16.95 0.21 -9.41
N ALA A 105 -17.68 1.32 -9.61
CA ALA A 105 -18.68 1.81 -8.67
C ALA A 105 -19.88 2.43 -9.42
N PRO A 106 -21.08 2.50 -8.81
CA PRO A 106 -22.20 3.26 -9.34
C PRO A 106 -21.87 4.75 -9.47
N LYS A 107 -22.46 5.44 -10.45
CA LYS A 107 -22.33 6.90 -10.60
C LYS A 107 -23.38 7.70 -9.82
N LYS A 108 -24.49 7.06 -9.47
CA LYS A 108 -25.60 7.64 -8.71
C LYS A 108 -26.16 6.62 -7.73
N MET A 109 -26.56 7.08 -6.54
CA MET A 109 -27.18 6.27 -5.49
C MET A 109 -28.19 7.10 -4.72
N LYS A 110 -29.20 6.46 -4.12
CA LYS A 110 -30.05 7.10 -3.12
C LYS A 110 -29.35 7.14 -1.77
N ALA A 111 -29.67 8.13 -0.94
CA ALA A 111 -29.22 8.20 0.45
C ALA A 111 -29.47 6.86 1.19
N GLY A 112 -28.41 6.31 1.80
CA GLY A 112 -28.48 5.03 2.50
C GLY A 112 -28.67 3.79 1.62
N GLN A 113 -28.65 3.90 0.29
CA GLN A 113 -28.71 2.74 -0.61
C GLN A 113 -27.45 1.87 -0.47
N GLU A 114 -27.61 0.55 -0.55
CA GLU A 114 -26.48 -0.38 -0.65
C GLU A 114 -26.09 -0.65 -2.11
N ALA A 115 -24.79 -0.80 -2.36
CA ALA A 115 -24.25 -1.23 -3.64
C ALA A 115 -22.96 -2.03 -3.46
N SER A 116 -22.56 -2.74 -4.52
CA SER A 116 -21.24 -3.35 -4.62
C SER A 116 -20.29 -2.40 -5.32
N VAL A 117 -19.07 -2.29 -4.79
CA VAL A 117 -17.95 -1.58 -5.39
C VAL A 117 -16.78 -2.54 -5.50
N THR A 118 -16.18 -2.66 -6.68
CA THR A 118 -15.14 -3.66 -6.96
C THR A 118 -13.83 -3.00 -7.34
N VAL A 119 -12.77 -3.39 -6.64
CA VAL A 119 -11.38 -3.05 -6.98
C VAL A 119 -10.77 -4.23 -7.71
N LYS A 120 -10.17 -3.97 -8.87
CA LYS A 120 -9.30 -4.93 -9.59
C LYS A 120 -7.89 -4.38 -9.57
N ALA A 121 -6.93 -5.18 -9.12
CA ALA A 121 -5.52 -4.78 -9.07
C ALA A 121 -4.66 -5.85 -9.70
N ARG A 122 -3.61 -5.43 -10.41
CA ARG A 122 -2.61 -6.29 -11.03
C ARG A 122 -1.26 -5.60 -10.97
N GLY A 123 -0.20 -6.34 -10.69
CA GLY A 123 1.16 -5.82 -10.68
C GLY A 123 1.95 -6.21 -9.44
N GLY A 124 3.22 -5.79 -9.41
CA GLY A 124 4.15 -6.16 -8.36
C GLY A 124 4.90 -7.46 -8.59
N ASN A 125 5.72 -7.83 -7.59
CA ASN A 125 6.58 -9.01 -7.61
C ASN A 125 6.20 -10.11 -6.60
N GLY A 126 5.05 -9.99 -5.95
CA GLY A 126 4.60 -10.95 -4.94
C GLY A 126 5.45 -10.97 -3.66
N PRO A 127 5.16 -11.86 -2.69
CA PRO A 127 4.05 -12.81 -2.67
C PRO A 127 2.72 -12.20 -2.23
N VAL A 128 2.68 -10.87 -2.07
CA VAL A 128 1.53 -10.16 -1.52
C VAL A 128 1.29 -8.87 -2.29
N ILE A 129 0.02 -8.51 -2.46
CA ILE A 129 -0.41 -7.19 -2.90
C ILE A 129 -1.47 -6.65 -1.96
N CYS A 130 -1.64 -5.33 -1.89
CA CYS A 130 -2.66 -4.74 -1.05
C CYS A 130 -3.51 -3.71 -1.76
N VAL A 131 -4.78 -3.64 -1.40
CA VAL A 131 -5.72 -2.62 -1.90
C VAL A 131 -6.39 -1.90 -0.75
N MET A 132 -6.67 -0.62 -0.94
CA MET A 132 -7.43 0.21 -0.01
C MET A 132 -8.59 0.88 -0.73
N LEU A 133 -9.78 0.88 -0.12
CA LEU A 133 -10.89 1.73 -0.54
C LEU A 133 -10.82 3.06 0.23
N VAL A 134 -10.70 4.17 -0.50
CA VAL A 134 -10.42 5.50 0.07
C VAL A 134 -11.34 6.57 -0.51
N ASP A 135 -11.39 7.73 0.14
CA ASP A 135 -12.22 8.85 -0.29
C ASP A 135 -11.69 9.58 -1.54
N ARG A 136 -10.39 9.51 -1.82
CA ARG A 136 -9.78 10.20 -2.98
C ARG A 136 -8.44 9.63 -3.41
N ALA A 137 -7.97 10.00 -4.60
CA ALA A 137 -6.69 9.59 -5.16
C ALA A 137 -5.54 10.51 -4.71
N SER A 138 -5.36 10.66 -3.40
CA SER A 138 -4.27 11.44 -2.81
C SER A 138 -3.47 10.61 -1.83
N ARG A 139 -2.14 10.64 -1.96
CA ARG A 139 -1.24 9.85 -1.12
C ARG A 139 -1.28 10.28 0.34
N PHE A 140 -1.14 11.57 0.63
CA PHE A 140 -1.03 12.05 2.02
C PHE A 140 -2.32 12.64 2.58
N GLN A 141 -3.37 12.78 1.77
CA GLN A 141 -4.65 13.34 2.22
C GLN A 141 -5.84 12.39 2.08
N ALA A 142 -5.67 11.22 1.44
CA ALA A 142 -6.75 10.24 1.42
C ALA A 142 -6.92 9.56 2.77
N ARG A 143 -8.18 9.27 3.08
CA ARG A 143 -8.63 8.60 4.29
C ARG A 143 -9.41 7.34 3.90
N PRO A 144 -9.64 6.40 4.82
CA PRO A 144 -10.61 5.32 4.59
C PRO A 144 -11.92 5.89 4.07
N VAL A 145 -12.55 5.23 3.10
CA VAL A 145 -13.79 5.71 2.46
C VAL A 145 -14.91 6.00 3.47
N SER A 146 -14.89 5.34 4.62
CA SER A 146 -15.82 5.58 5.72
C SER A 146 -15.74 6.99 6.33
N SER A 147 -14.63 7.70 6.11
CA SER A 147 -14.41 9.06 6.59
C SER A 147 -15.27 10.11 5.89
N THR A 148 -15.94 9.74 4.78
CA THR A 148 -16.88 10.60 4.05
C THR A 148 -18.33 10.12 4.17
N GLY A 149 -18.63 9.28 5.17
CA GLY A 149 -19.99 8.84 5.49
C GLY A 149 -20.43 7.56 4.78
N TRP A 150 -19.61 6.99 3.91
CA TRP A 150 -19.82 5.64 3.40
C TRP A 150 -19.70 4.63 4.53
N LEU A 151 -20.43 3.53 4.45
CA LEU A 151 -20.29 2.42 5.39
C LEU A 151 -19.98 1.14 4.63
N ILE A 152 -18.82 0.53 4.90
CA ILE A 152 -18.52 -0.83 4.42
C ILE A 152 -19.37 -1.81 5.22
N GLN A 153 -20.22 -2.55 4.52
CA GLN A 153 -21.14 -3.53 5.09
C GLN A 153 -20.47 -4.91 5.13
N GLY A 154 -20.18 -5.39 6.34
CA GLY A 154 -19.62 -6.72 6.54
C GLY A 154 -18.23 -6.91 5.92
N ALA A 155 -17.81 -8.17 5.81
CA ALA A 155 -16.52 -8.53 5.22
C ALA A 155 -16.51 -8.31 3.69
N PRO A 156 -15.50 -7.62 3.13
CA PRO A 156 -15.28 -7.60 1.69
C PRO A 156 -15.02 -9.00 1.13
N GLU A 157 -15.46 -9.25 -0.09
CA GLU A 157 -15.14 -10.47 -0.82
C GLU A 157 -13.77 -10.32 -1.49
N VAL A 158 -12.80 -11.16 -1.10
CA VAL A 158 -11.42 -11.09 -1.59
C VAL A 158 -11.15 -12.31 -2.47
N ARG A 159 -10.64 -12.11 -3.67
CA ARG A 159 -10.19 -13.18 -4.57
C ARG A 159 -8.75 -12.96 -5.01
N GLY A 160 -7.93 -14.00 -4.86
CA GLY A 160 -6.52 -13.99 -5.26
C GLY A 160 -6.31 -14.21 -6.76
N GLN A 161 -5.04 -14.37 -7.15
CA GLN A 161 -4.61 -14.61 -8.53
C GLN A 161 -5.17 -15.92 -9.10
N ASP A 162 -5.48 -16.90 -8.26
CA ASP A 162 -6.11 -18.16 -8.65
C ASP A 162 -7.65 -18.08 -8.73
N GLY A 163 -8.22 -16.89 -8.51
CA GLY A 163 -9.66 -16.62 -8.50
C GLY A 163 -10.39 -17.15 -7.25
N LYS A 164 -9.69 -17.79 -6.32
CA LYS A 164 -10.32 -18.39 -5.13
C LYS A 164 -10.56 -17.33 -4.05
N PRO A 165 -11.65 -17.47 -3.27
CA PRO A 165 -11.90 -16.62 -2.11
C PRO A 165 -10.77 -16.72 -1.08
N GLN A 166 -10.41 -15.59 -0.46
CA GLN A 166 -9.47 -15.52 0.66
C GLN A 166 -10.09 -14.81 1.86
N THR A 167 -9.86 -15.34 3.06
CA THR A 167 -10.28 -14.70 4.33
C THR A 167 -9.12 -14.41 5.27
N GLN A 168 -7.93 -14.95 4.99
CA GLN A 168 -6.76 -14.92 5.87
C GLN A 168 -6.42 -13.54 6.45
N TRP A 169 -6.53 -12.48 5.65
CA TRP A 169 -6.29 -11.12 6.12
C TRP A 169 -7.40 -10.64 7.07
N LEU A 170 -8.66 -10.92 6.71
CA LEU A 170 -9.84 -10.57 7.51
C LEU A 170 -9.91 -11.34 8.83
N ASP A 171 -9.40 -12.58 8.84
CA ASP A 171 -9.34 -13.45 10.02
C ASP A 171 -8.38 -12.95 11.10
N LYS A 172 -7.50 -11.99 10.78
CA LYS A 172 -6.62 -11.30 11.74
C LYS A 172 -7.35 -10.23 12.57
N ARG A 173 -8.66 -10.04 12.38
CA ARG A 173 -9.47 -9.20 13.26
C ARG A 173 -9.70 -9.90 14.60
N ALA A 174 -9.57 -9.14 15.69
CA ALA A 174 -9.86 -9.65 17.03
C ALA A 174 -11.30 -10.18 17.10
N ILE A 175 -11.49 -11.26 17.87
CA ILE A 175 -12.81 -11.86 18.10
C ILE A 175 -13.77 -10.79 18.64
N GLY A 176 -14.98 -10.74 18.09
CA GLY A 176 -16.00 -9.74 18.44
C GLY A 176 -15.88 -8.40 17.70
N THR A 177 -14.85 -8.21 16.87
CA THR A 177 -14.72 -7.00 16.04
C THR A 177 -15.19 -7.23 14.61
N GLY A 178 -15.76 -6.20 13.98
CA GLY A 178 -16.21 -6.25 12.59
C GLY A 178 -15.06 -6.46 11.60
N ARG A 179 -15.35 -7.12 10.49
CA ARG A 179 -14.42 -7.40 9.36
C ARG A 179 -14.62 -6.44 8.18
N ASN A 180 -15.35 -5.36 8.39
CA ASN A 180 -15.65 -4.30 7.44
C ASN A 180 -14.47 -3.35 7.21
N LEU A 181 -13.37 -3.91 6.70
CA LEU A 181 -12.12 -3.21 6.51
C LEU A 181 -12.06 -2.53 5.15
N ASN A 182 -11.47 -1.34 5.11
CA ASN A 182 -11.12 -0.65 3.88
C ASN A 182 -9.82 -1.16 3.25
N TYR A 183 -8.95 -1.78 4.06
CA TYR A 183 -7.61 -2.23 3.67
C TYR A 183 -7.51 -3.74 3.66
N ILE A 184 -7.17 -4.27 2.49
CA ILE A 184 -7.10 -5.71 2.24
C ILE A 184 -5.74 -6.07 1.68
N THR A 185 -5.14 -7.09 2.29
CA THR A 185 -3.97 -7.79 1.78
C THR A 185 -4.42 -9.06 1.07
N ILE A 186 -3.96 -9.25 -0.17
CA ILE A 186 -4.20 -10.43 -0.99
C ILE A 186 -2.88 -11.20 -1.06
N ALA A 187 -2.85 -12.40 -0.49
CA ALA A 187 -1.63 -13.21 -0.40
C ALA A 187 -1.58 -14.27 -1.50
N ASP A 188 -0.56 -15.14 -1.39
CA ASP A 188 -0.32 -16.28 -2.28
C ASP A 188 -0.13 -15.87 -3.75
N GLN A 189 0.47 -14.69 -3.94
CA GLN A 189 0.70 -14.12 -5.26
C GLN A 189 1.97 -14.67 -5.88
N ARG A 190 1.87 -15.13 -7.13
CA ARG A 190 3.04 -15.57 -7.90
C ARG A 190 3.47 -14.49 -8.88
N PHE A 191 4.78 -14.43 -9.08
CA PHE A 191 5.41 -13.53 -10.03
C PHE A 191 6.44 -14.30 -10.85
N ASP A 192 6.38 -14.13 -12.17
CA ASP A 192 7.35 -14.64 -13.12
C ASP A 192 7.38 -13.67 -14.31
N LEU A 193 8.44 -12.85 -14.36
CA LEU A 193 8.57 -11.78 -15.35
C LEU A 193 8.66 -12.34 -16.78
N GLU A 194 9.36 -13.45 -16.97
CA GLU A 194 9.56 -14.09 -18.28
C GLU A 194 8.24 -14.66 -18.80
N LYS A 195 7.43 -15.24 -17.92
CA LYS A 195 6.08 -15.73 -18.26
C LYS A 195 5.01 -14.63 -18.25
N LYS A 196 5.38 -13.37 -17.99
CA LYS A 196 4.44 -12.24 -17.80
C LYS A 196 3.35 -12.55 -16.78
N LEU A 197 3.67 -13.36 -15.77
CA LEU A 197 2.79 -13.68 -14.66
C LEU A 197 3.01 -12.64 -13.57
N PHE A 198 1.99 -11.83 -13.31
CA PHE A 198 2.03 -10.81 -12.27
C PHE A 198 0.99 -11.13 -11.21
N PRO A 199 1.23 -10.74 -9.94
CA PRO A 199 0.20 -10.72 -8.92
C PRO A 199 -1.05 -10.00 -9.43
N GLU A 200 -2.21 -10.52 -9.05
CA GLU A 200 -3.49 -9.91 -9.36
C GLU A 200 -4.57 -10.39 -8.38
N GLY A 201 -5.63 -9.60 -8.27
CA GLY A 201 -6.73 -9.94 -7.41
C GLY A 201 -7.89 -8.98 -7.53
N THR A 202 -8.99 -9.38 -6.91
CA THR A 202 -10.22 -8.60 -6.82
C THR A 202 -10.66 -8.47 -5.38
N VAL A 203 -11.14 -7.28 -5.03
CA VAL A 203 -11.82 -7.04 -3.76
C VAL A 203 -13.14 -6.34 -4.02
N SER A 204 -14.24 -6.99 -3.65
CA SER A 204 -15.58 -6.43 -3.75
C SER A 204 -16.09 -6.03 -2.37
N TYR A 205 -16.37 -4.74 -2.22
CA TYR A 205 -16.92 -4.14 -1.02
C TYR A 205 -18.42 -3.96 -1.20
N ARG A 206 -19.21 -4.44 -0.24
CA ARG A 206 -20.58 -3.95 -0.09
C ARG A 206 -20.52 -2.64 0.67
N VAL A 207 -21.07 -1.58 0.10
CA VAL A 207 -21.07 -0.25 0.72
C VAL A 207 -22.49 0.28 0.84
N LYS A 208 -22.73 1.09 1.86
CA LYS A 208 -23.95 1.86 2.05
C LYS A 208 -23.64 3.34 1.84
N ALA A 209 -24.43 4.01 1.01
CA ALA A 209 -24.26 5.43 0.70
C ALA A 209 -24.47 6.32 1.93
N PRO A 210 -23.79 7.47 2.00
CA PRO A 210 -24.07 8.52 2.98
C PRO A 210 -25.56 8.91 3.03
N ILE A 211 -26.02 9.40 4.17
CA ILE A 211 -27.41 9.89 4.33
C ILE A 211 -27.56 11.32 3.81
N ALA A 212 -26.51 12.13 3.88
CA ALA A 212 -26.53 13.48 3.34
C ALA A 212 -26.44 13.42 1.80
N PRO A 213 -27.35 14.09 1.07
CA PRO A 213 -27.21 14.25 -0.37
C PRO A 213 -25.95 15.04 -0.74
N GLY A 214 -25.37 14.73 -1.89
CA GLY A 214 -24.18 15.42 -2.38
C GLY A 214 -23.36 14.60 -3.37
N VAL A 215 -22.24 15.19 -3.80
CA VAL A 215 -21.28 14.48 -4.67
C VAL A 215 -20.13 13.98 -3.82
N TYR A 216 -19.97 12.67 -3.78
CA TYR A 216 -18.91 11.98 -3.06
C TYR A 216 -17.86 11.46 -4.03
N THR A 217 -16.60 11.47 -3.60
CA THR A 217 -15.50 10.83 -4.34
C THR A 217 -15.15 9.50 -3.69
N MET A 218 -14.67 8.58 -4.52
CA MET A 218 -14.10 7.31 -4.07
C MET A 218 -12.95 6.94 -5.00
N ALA A 219 -11.91 6.30 -4.46
CA ALA A 219 -10.81 5.76 -5.24
C ALA A 219 -10.29 4.47 -4.60
N ALA A 220 -9.50 3.72 -5.36
CA ALA A 220 -8.72 2.61 -4.86
C ALA A 220 -7.24 3.00 -4.78
N ALA A 221 -6.58 2.71 -3.66
CA ALA A 221 -5.12 2.73 -3.58
C ALA A 221 -4.60 1.29 -3.69
N PHE A 222 -3.55 1.09 -4.48
CA PHE A 222 -2.92 -0.21 -4.72
C PHE A 222 -1.45 -0.14 -4.30
N LEU A 223 -1.07 -1.02 -3.39
CA LEU A 223 0.29 -1.19 -2.91
C LEU A 223 0.88 -2.49 -3.46
N TYR A 224 2.09 -2.39 -4.01
CA TYR A 224 2.82 -3.55 -4.55
C TYR A 224 4.34 -3.38 -4.43
N GLY A 225 5.06 -4.49 -4.36
CA GLY A 225 6.53 -4.50 -4.38
C GLY A 225 7.11 -4.53 -5.79
N THR A 226 8.36 -4.09 -5.94
CA THR A 226 9.11 -4.18 -7.21
C THR A 226 10.41 -4.98 -7.10
N GLU A 227 10.73 -5.47 -5.91
CA GLU A 227 12.00 -6.15 -5.58
C GLU A 227 11.82 -7.25 -4.54
N ASN A 228 12.66 -8.28 -4.60
CA ASN A 228 12.61 -9.42 -3.67
C ASN A 228 13.31 -9.09 -2.33
N ALA A 229 12.82 -9.68 -1.23
CA ALA A 229 13.30 -9.45 0.12
C ALA A 229 14.79 -9.82 0.37
N VAL A 230 15.40 -10.59 -0.54
CA VAL A 230 16.80 -11.06 -0.43
C VAL A 230 17.81 -9.89 -0.51
N ASN A 231 17.48 -8.83 -1.26
CA ASN A 231 18.35 -7.66 -1.40
C ASN A 231 17.95 -6.51 -0.47
N SER A 232 16.73 -6.52 0.07
CA SER A 232 16.19 -5.39 0.85
C SER A 232 16.34 -5.52 2.37
N ALA A 233 16.96 -6.60 2.88
CA ALA A 233 17.31 -6.87 4.29
C ALA A 233 16.17 -6.74 5.34
N PHE A 234 14.96 -6.40 4.92
CA PHE A 234 13.77 -6.23 5.75
C PHE A 234 12.64 -7.01 5.10
N PHE A 235 12.34 -8.20 5.63
CA PHE A 235 11.27 -9.13 5.21
C PHE A 235 9.84 -8.56 5.31
N GLN A 236 9.72 -7.24 5.47
CA GLN A 236 8.50 -6.55 5.85
C GLN A 236 8.31 -5.24 5.06
N ARG A 237 9.23 -4.87 4.18
CA ARG A 237 9.09 -3.66 3.37
C ARG A 237 9.10 -4.03 1.90
N PRO A 238 8.01 -3.76 1.16
CA PRO A 238 8.19 -3.56 -0.25
C PRO A 238 9.06 -2.29 -0.40
N SER A 239 10.10 -2.35 -1.23
CA SER A 239 10.47 -1.19 -2.05
C SER A 239 9.25 -0.90 -2.92
N GLY A 240 8.28 -0.26 -2.29
CA GLY A 240 6.90 -0.41 -2.68
C GLY A 240 6.47 0.71 -3.56
N ARG A 241 5.42 0.45 -4.31
CA ARG A 241 4.72 1.43 -5.10
C ARG A 241 3.39 1.70 -4.46
N ILE A 242 2.95 2.94 -4.60
CA ILE A 242 1.55 3.28 -4.48
C ILE A 242 1.05 3.79 -5.82
N LEU A 243 -0.01 3.15 -6.31
CA LEU A 243 -0.76 3.53 -7.50
C LEU A 243 -2.21 3.77 -7.09
N PHE A 244 -2.87 4.76 -7.67
CA PHE A 244 -4.30 4.99 -7.45
C PHE A 244 -5.10 4.69 -8.70
N SER A 245 -6.35 4.25 -8.52
CA SER A 245 -7.33 4.30 -9.60
C SER A 245 -7.67 5.76 -9.91
N GLY A 246 -8.35 5.99 -11.04
CA GLY A 246 -9.09 7.24 -11.21
C GLY A 246 -10.09 7.43 -10.06
N GLU A 247 -10.38 8.68 -9.73
CA GLU A 247 -11.46 9.02 -8.79
C GLU A 247 -12.81 8.82 -9.48
N VAL A 248 -13.70 8.07 -8.83
CA VAL A 248 -15.11 8.01 -9.23
C VAL A 248 -15.89 9.05 -8.44
N ARG A 249 -16.75 9.80 -9.13
CA ARG A 249 -17.70 10.73 -8.53
C ARG A 249 -19.07 10.04 -8.47
N ILE A 250 -19.64 9.99 -7.29
CA ILE A 250 -20.93 9.34 -7.02
C ILE A 250 -21.88 10.39 -6.48
N GLU A 251 -22.97 10.63 -7.20
CA GLU A 251 -24.04 11.51 -6.76
C GLU A 251 -24.97 10.74 -5.81
N VAL A 252 -25.23 11.31 -4.63
CA VAL A 252 -26.16 10.77 -3.65
C VAL A 252 -27.37 11.71 -3.58
N GLU A 253 -28.55 11.17 -3.86
CA GLU A 253 -29.85 11.86 -3.89
C GLU A 253 -30.83 11.39 -2.81
#